data_AF-A0A3C0WA75-F1
#
_entry.id   AF-A0A3C0WA75-F1
#
_cell.length_a   1.000
_cell.length_b   1.000
_cell.length_c   1.000
_cell.angle_alpha   90.00
_cell.angle_beta   90.00
_cell.angle_gamma   90.00
#
_symmetry.space_group_name_H-M   'P 1'
#
loop_
_entity.id
_entity.type
_entity.pdbx_description
1 polymer ?
#
loop_
_entity_poly.entity_id
_entity_poly.type
_entity_poly.pdbx_seq_one_letter_code
_entity_poly.pdbx_strand_id
1 'polypeptide(L)'
;MKKLIAVLLAAVLCLAFAACGGDKTTDKTVDAAAMFKALLADVTYPDNATELDSSMASILLGGELPEGTEAYLAANDSAYLRCAVFACKDKDAAAAVSKLVQTYMDDSIDAKYNADEVALLQKAKIHTMGNYVAVAVTNDTDNVNKVIDQYFS
;
A
#
# COMPACT_ATOMS: atom_id res chain seq x y z
N MET A 1 0.33 34.40 -49.88
CA MET A 1 1.58 34.15 -49.15
C MET A 1 1.58 34.92 -47.85
N LYS A 2 1.63 34.19 -46.73
CA LYS A 2 2.27 34.52 -45.44
C LYS A 2 1.88 35.85 -44.79
N LYS A 3 0.98 35.79 -43.79
CA LYS A 3 1.08 36.45 -42.46
C LYS A 3 -0.27 36.38 -41.72
N LEU A 4 -0.72 35.18 -41.31
CA LEU A 4 -1.78 35.05 -40.29
C LEU A 4 -1.55 33.83 -39.37
N ILE A 5 -0.32 33.31 -39.31
CA ILE A 5 0.06 32.20 -38.43
C ILE A 5 0.90 32.78 -37.30
N ALA A 6 0.28 33.42 -36.31
CA ALA A 6 1.02 33.93 -35.15
C ALA A 6 0.20 34.14 -33.87
N VAL A 7 -1.08 33.72 -33.77
CA VAL A 7 -1.87 33.98 -32.55
C VAL A 7 -2.82 32.81 -32.21
N LEU A 8 -2.34 31.57 -32.32
CA LEU A 8 -3.08 30.39 -31.86
C LEU A 8 -2.17 29.47 -31.03
N LEU A 9 -1.45 30.05 -30.06
CA LEU A 9 -0.48 29.33 -29.24
C LEU A 9 -0.42 29.83 -27.79
N ALA A 10 -1.56 30.24 -27.22
CA ALA A 10 -1.63 30.70 -25.83
C ALA A 10 -2.92 30.30 -25.08
N ALA A 11 -3.78 29.44 -25.63
CA ALA A 11 -5.07 29.08 -25.02
C ALA A 11 -5.29 27.57 -24.82
N VAL A 12 -4.23 26.75 -24.84
CA VAL A 12 -4.31 25.28 -24.63
C VAL A 12 -3.45 24.83 -23.45
N LEU A 13 -3.15 25.73 -22.50
CA LEU A 13 -2.41 25.39 -21.27
C LEU A 13 -3.25 25.47 -19.97
N CYS A 14 -4.58 25.48 -20.08
CA CYS A 14 -5.47 25.59 -18.92
C CYS A 14 -6.42 24.40 -18.72
N LEU A 15 -6.20 23.26 -19.38
CA LEU A 15 -7.14 22.13 -19.34
C LEU A 15 -6.53 20.78 -18.89
N ALA A 16 -5.30 20.75 -18.40
CA ALA A 16 -4.66 19.50 -17.94
C ALA A 16 -4.78 19.21 -16.44
N PHE A 17 -5.55 19.99 -15.66
CA PHE A 17 -5.75 19.76 -14.22
C PHE A 17 -7.21 19.54 -13.78
N ALA A 18 -8.12 19.31 -14.72
CA ALA A 18 -9.53 19.00 -14.42
C ALA A 18 -9.90 17.54 -14.72
N ALA A 19 -8.96 16.62 -14.48
CA ALA A 19 -9.24 15.19 -14.37
C ALA A 19 -8.75 14.62 -13.04
N CYS A 20 -8.87 15.41 -11.96
CA CYS A 20 -9.22 14.84 -10.67
C CYS A 20 -10.71 14.49 -10.79
N GLY A 21 -10.98 13.30 -11.34
CA GLY A 21 -12.33 12.77 -11.54
C GLY A 21 -13.10 12.89 -10.24
N GLY A 22 -14.18 13.65 -10.32
CA GLY A 22 -14.95 14.11 -9.18
C GLY A 22 -15.38 13.00 -8.24
N ASP A 23 -15.49 13.42 -6.98
CA ASP A 23 -16.28 12.85 -5.91
C ASP A 23 -17.50 12.09 -6.42
N LYS A 24 -17.32 10.78 -6.54
CA LYS A 24 -18.27 9.75 -6.09
C LYS A 24 -17.46 8.56 -5.59
N THR A 25 -16.55 8.79 -4.64
CA THR A 25 -16.25 7.71 -3.69
C THR A 25 -17.52 7.55 -2.87
N THR A 26 -18.39 6.63 -3.26
CA THR A 26 -19.02 5.81 -2.23
C THR A 26 -17.84 5.33 -1.40
N ASP A 27 -17.66 5.86 -0.20
CA ASP A 27 -16.69 5.34 0.76
C ASP A 27 -17.10 3.88 1.00
N LYS A 28 -16.57 2.99 0.16
CA LYS A 28 -16.79 1.57 0.29
C LYS A 28 -16.10 1.23 1.59
N THR A 29 -16.89 0.92 2.61
CA THR A 29 -16.36 0.44 3.86
C THR A 29 -15.70 -0.90 3.57
N VAL A 30 -14.37 -0.91 3.56
CA VAL A 30 -13.58 -2.12 3.42
C VAL A 30 -13.46 -2.75 4.80
N ASP A 31 -13.77 -4.05 4.89
CA ASP A 31 -13.47 -4.85 6.07
C ASP A 31 -11.98 -5.21 6.07
N ALA A 32 -11.18 -4.35 6.71
CA ALA A 32 -9.73 -4.48 6.78
C ALA A 32 -9.29 -5.76 7.49
N ALA A 33 -10.01 -6.17 8.54
CA ALA A 33 -9.73 -7.41 9.26
C ALA A 33 -9.99 -8.63 8.37
N ALA A 34 -11.11 -8.67 7.65
CA ALA A 34 -11.40 -9.74 6.71
C ALA A 34 -10.39 -9.80 5.56
N MET A 35 -10.01 -8.65 4.99
CA MET A 35 -8.97 -8.59 3.96
C MET A 35 -7.63 -9.14 4.46
N PHE A 36 -7.24 -8.79 5.68
CA PHE A 36 -6.03 -9.33 6.30
C PHE A 36 -6.10 -10.86 6.48
N LYS A 37 -7.23 -11.39 6.96
CA LYS A 37 -7.41 -12.85 7.11
C LYS A 37 -7.38 -13.57 5.76
N ALA A 38 -7.96 -12.98 4.72
CA ALA A 38 -7.88 -13.53 3.36
C ALA A 38 -6.43 -13.50 2.84
N LEU A 39 -5.69 -12.41 3.05
CA LEU A 39 -4.27 -12.34 2.71
C LEU A 39 -3.43 -13.37 3.46
N LEU A 40 -3.77 -13.69 4.72
CA LEU A 40 -3.07 -14.73 5.48
C LEU A 40 -3.39 -16.15 5.00
N ALA A 41 -4.65 -16.41 4.62
CA ALA A 41 -5.12 -17.75 4.30
C ALA A 41 -4.89 -18.15 2.83
N ASP A 42 -5.07 -17.20 1.91
CA ASP A 42 -5.17 -17.48 0.47
C ASP A 42 -3.89 -17.14 -0.31
N VAL A 43 -2.93 -16.47 0.32
CA VAL A 43 -1.62 -16.15 -0.27
C VAL A 43 -0.57 -17.12 0.23
N THR A 44 0.26 -17.64 -0.68
CA THR A 44 1.39 -18.49 -0.29
C THR A 44 2.56 -17.64 0.17
N TYR A 45 3.10 -17.89 1.37
CA TYR A 45 4.31 -17.24 1.89
C TYR A 45 5.53 -18.18 1.82
N PRO A 46 6.75 -17.62 1.69
CA PRO A 46 7.97 -18.44 1.62
C PRO A 46 8.29 -19.20 2.91
N ASP A 47 7.79 -18.71 4.04
CA ASP A 47 7.98 -19.23 5.39
C ASP A 47 6.71 -18.93 6.22
N ASN A 48 6.80 -18.99 7.55
CA ASN A 48 5.67 -18.73 8.41
C ASN A 48 5.20 -17.27 8.35
N ALA A 49 3.89 -17.06 8.42
CA ALA A 49 3.27 -15.75 8.61
C ALA A 49 2.41 -15.81 9.88
N THR A 50 2.96 -15.31 10.98
CA THR A 50 2.30 -15.29 12.28
C THR A 50 1.72 -13.91 12.54
N GLU A 51 0.42 -13.86 12.83
CA GLU A 51 -0.25 -12.61 13.21
C GLU A 51 0.37 -11.98 14.46
N LEU A 52 0.52 -10.67 14.41
CA LEU A 52 1.04 -9.85 15.49
C LEU A 52 -0.08 -9.04 16.12
N ASP A 53 0.09 -8.71 17.39
CA ASP A 53 -0.74 -7.70 18.04
C ASP A 53 -0.54 -6.34 17.36
N SER A 54 -1.62 -5.56 17.20
CA SER A 54 -1.57 -4.27 16.52
C SER A 54 -0.57 -3.28 17.16
N SER A 55 -0.29 -3.41 18.46
CA SER A 55 0.73 -2.60 19.14
C SER A 55 2.16 -2.83 18.63
N MET A 56 2.41 -3.96 17.95
CA MET A 56 3.70 -4.27 17.34
C MET A 56 3.92 -3.56 16.01
N ALA A 57 2.89 -2.93 15.43
CA ALA A 57 2.99 -2.26 14.14
C ALA A 57 4.07 -1.19 14.13
N SER A 58 4.08 -0.30 15.13
CA SER A 58 5.06 0.79 15.19
C SER A 58 6.48 0.29 15.43
N ILE A 59 6.62 -0.83 16.16
CA ILE A 59 7.92 -1.46 16.44
C ILE A 59 8.45 -2.11 15.16
N LEU A 60 7.62 -2.89 14.46
CA LEU A 60 7.99 -3.60 13.25
C LEU A 60 8.35 -2.63 12.11
N LEU A 61 7.54 -1.58 11.93
CA LEU A 61 7.72 -0.60 10.85
C LEU A 61 8.75 0.49 11.19
N GLY A 62 9.25 0.55 12.43
CA GLY A 62 10.23 1.54 12.87
C GLY A 62 9.71 2.98 12.95
N GLY A 63 8.40 3.17 13.12
CA GLY A 63 7.79 4.50 13.21
C GLY A 63 6.36 4.48 13.73
N GLU A 64 5.85 5.62 14.18
CA GLU A 64 4.50 5.71 14.75
C GLU A 64 3.40 5.69 13.66
N LEU A 65 2.34 4.91 13.92
CA LEU A 65 1.13 4.99 13.12
C LEU A 65 0.36 6.29 13.40
N PRO A 66 -0.27 6.90 12.38
CA PRO A 66 -1.18 8.02 12.60
C PRO A 66 -2.32 7.66 13.55
N GLU A 67 -2.76 8.63 14.36
CA GLU A 67 -3.90 8.46 15.26
C GLU A 67 -5.16 7.97 14.52
N GLY A 68 -5.88 7.02 15.11
CA GLY A 68 -7.08 6.43 14.52
C GLY A 68 -6.80 5.42 13.41
N THR A 69 -5.56 4.90 13.32
CA THR A 69 -5.21 3.80 12.41
C THR A 69 -5.39 2.46 13.11
N GLU A 70 -6.24 1.60 12.54
CA GLU A 70 -6.30 0.18 12.88
C GLU A 70 -5.29 -0.57 12.02
N ALA A 71 -4.58 -1.53 12.62
CA ALA A 71 -3.48 -2.22 11.97
C ALA A 71 -3.56 -3.73 12.22
N TYR A 72 -3.46 -4.51 11.14
CA TYR A 72 -3.42 -5.96 11.15
C TYR A 72 -2.17 -6.41 10.43
N LEU A 73 -1.27 -7.13 11.11
CA LEU A 73 0.03 -7.49 10.55
C LEU A 73 0.38 -8.93 10.87
N ALA A 74 1.15 -9.54 9.98
CA ALA A 74 1.81 -10.80 10.22
C ALA A 74 3.27 -10.73 9.81
N ALA A 75 4.12 -11.43 10.56
CA ALA A 75 5.55 -11.54 10.32
C ALA A 75 6.03 -12.98 10.47
N ASN A 76 7.22 -13.26 9.95
CA ASN A 76 7.89 -14.53 10.20
C ASN A 76 8.65 -14.53 11.54
N ASP A 77 9.30 -15.64 11.87
CA ASP A 77 10.06 -15.80 13.13
C ASP A 77 11.25 -14.85 13.28
N SER A 78 11.71 -14.24 12.17
CA SER A 78 12.79 -13.23 12.16
C SER A 78 12.27 -11.79 12.17
N ALA A 79 10.98 -11.59 12.43
CA ALA A 79 10.32 -10.28 12.39
C ALA A 79 10.40 -9.57 11.02
N TYR A 80 10.44 -10.32 9.92
CA TYR A 80 10.19 -9.77 8.59
C TYR A 80 8.69 -9.72 8.33
N LEU A 81 8.21 -8.57 7.82
CA LEU A 81 6.82 -8.40 7.44
C LEU A 81 6.43 -9.43 6.37
N ARG A 82 5.26 -10.04 6.51
CA ARG A 82 4.67 -10.94 5.52
C ARG A 82 3.41 -10.35 4.91
N CYS A 83 2.52 -9.82 5.72
CA CYS A 83 1.44 -8.99 5.20
C CYS A 83 0.97 -7.98 6.25
N ALA A 84 0.44 -6.87 5.77
CA ALA A 84 -0.26 -5.91 6.62
C ALA A 84 -1.43 -5.27 5.90
N VAL A 85 -2.45 -4.94 6.68
CA VAL A 85 -3.60 -4.14 6.28
C VAL A 85 -3.85 -3.06 7.33
N PHE A 86 -4.10 -1.85 6.86
CA PHE A 86 -4.38 -0.70 7.70
C PHE A 86 -5.70 -0.05 7.28
N ALA A 87 -6.56 0.23 8.25
CA ALA A 87 -7.71 1.12 8.10
C ALA A 87 -7.40 2.43 8.82
N CYS A 88 -7.24 3.50 8.05
CA CYS A 88 -6.86 4.81 8.59
C CYS A 88 -8.09 5.68 8.78
N LYS A 89 -7.99 6.74 9.60
CA LYS A 89 -9.09 7.69 9.77
C LYS A 89 -9.47 8.43 8.47
N ASP A 90 -8.50 8.69 7.60
CA ASP A 90 -8.65 9.47 6.38
C ASP A 90 -7.53 9.15 5.36
N LYS A 91 -7.61 9.80 4.19
CA LYS A 91 -6.65 9.60 3.08
C LYS A 91 -5.24 10.11 3.40
N ASP A 92 -5.12 11.15 4.24
CA ASP A 92 -3.81 11.70 4.61
C ASP A 92 -3.08 10.75 5.57
N ALA A 93 -3.80 10.17 6.53
CA ALA A 93 -3.31 9.10 7.39
C ALA A 93 -2.91 7.86 6.57
N ALA A 94 -3.72 7.46 5.58
CA ALA A 94 -3.35 6.37 4.67
C ALA A 94 -2.08 6.67 3.85
N ALA A 95 -1.91 7.90 3.37
CA ALA A 95 -0.69 8.31 2.69
C ALA A 95 0.53 8.27 3.63
N ALA A 96 0.37 8.69 4.89
CA ALA A 96 1.43 8.59 5.89
C ALA A 96 1.81 7.13 6.21
N VAL A 97 0.82 6.24 6.37
CA VAL A 97 1.05 4.80 6.56
C VAL A 97 1.72 4.17 5.33
N SER A 98 1.26 4.50 4.12
CA SER A 98 1.89 4.02 2.89
C SER A 98 3.36 4.43 2.80
N LYS A 99 3.69 5.67 3.21
CA LYS A 99 5.07 6.14 3.27
C LYS A 99 5.88 5.38 4.33
N LEU A 100 5.31 5.14 5.51
CA LEU A 100 5.96 4.38 6.58
C LEU A 100 6.30 2.95 6.13
N VAL A 101 5.35 2.26 5.49
CA VAL A 101 5.58 0.92 4.93
C VAL A 101 6.65 0.94 3.84
N GLN A 102 6.63 1.94 2.96
CA GLN A 102 7.67 2.08 1.94
C GLN A 102 9.05 2.29 2.56
N THR A 103 9.17 3.14 3.58
CA THR A 103 10.44 3.36 4.30
C THR A 103 10.94 2.07 4.94
N TYR A 104 10.08 1.29 5.61
CA TYR A 104 10.46 -0.04 6.12
C TYR A 104 11.04 -0.95 5.02
N MET A 105 10.38 -0.99 3.85
CA MET A 105 10.84 -1.82 2.73
C MET A 105 12.18 -1.34 2.17
N ASP A 106 12.33 -0.03 1.97
CA ASP A 106 13.56 0.58 1.44
C ASP A 106 14.74 0.37 2.39
N ASP A 107 14.56 0.64 3.69
CA ASP A 107 15.58 0.44 4.71
C ASP A 107 15.98 -1.04 4.82
N SER A 108 15.00 -1.94 4.73
CA SER A 108 15.24 -3.40 4.74
C SER A 108 16.01 -3.86 3.49
N ILE A 109 15.73 -3.27 2.33
CA ILE A 109 16.45 -3.53 1.08
C ILE A 109 17.89 -3.00 1.17
N ASP A 110 18.08 -1.78 1.64
CA ASP A 110 19.38 -1.11 1.71
C ASP A 110 20.33 -1.76 2.71
N ALA A 111 19.79 -2.33 3.79
CA ALA A 111 20.56 -3.10 4.76
C ALA A 111 21.18 -4.37 4.15
N LYS A 112 20.61 -4.92 3.06
CA LYS A 112 21.13 -6.08 2.29
C LYS A 112 21.49 -7.31 3.12
N TYR A 113 20.87 -7.50 4.29
CA TYR A 113 21.20 -8.60 5.19
C TYR A 113 20.79 -9.97 4.66
N ASN A 114 19.71 -10.04 3.87
CA ASN A 114 19.20 -11.27 3.29
C ASN A 114 18.76 -11.03 1.83
N ALA A 115 19.46 -11.65 0.87
CA ALA A 115 19.18 -11.48 -0.56
C ALA A 115 17.82 -12.03 -0.99
N ASP A 116 17.35 -13.11 -0.37
CA ASP A 116 16.04 -13.69 -0.68
C ASP A 116 14.92 -12.75 -0.18
N GLU A 117 15.08 -12.17 1.02
CA GLU A 117 14.14 -11.18 1.55
C GLU A 117 14.12 -9.91 0.69
N VAL A 118 15.29 -9.40 0.28
CA VAL A 118 15.41 -8.27 -0.65
C VAL A 118 14.63 -8.54 -1.95
N ALA A 119 14.73 -9.74 -2.51
CA ALA A 119 14.03 -10.11 -3.74
C ALA A 119 12.51 -10.15 -3.57
N LEU A 120 12.00 -10.48 -2.37
CA LEU A 120 10.58 -10.42 -2.05
C LEU A 120 10.11 -8.97 -1.91
N LEU A 121 10.84 -8.15 -1.14
CA LEU A 121 10.53 -6.74 -0.91
C LEU A 121 10.50 -5.95 -2.22
N GLN A 122 11.40 -6.22 -3.16
CA GLN A 122 11.42 -5.58 -4.48
C GLN A 122 10.21 -5.92 -5.36
N LYS A 123 9.51 -7.02 -5.09
CA LYS A 123 8.30 -7.45 -5.82
C LYS A 123 7.03 -7.00 -5.14
N ALA A 124 7.06 -6.81 -3.82
CA ALA A 124 5.92 -6.39 -3.04
C ALA A 124 5.42 -5.02 -3.52
N LYS A 125 4.10 -4.86 -3.51
CA LYS A 125 3.43 -3.63 -3.89
C LYS A 125 2.60 -3.16 -2.72
N ILE A 126 2.64 -1.85 -2.47
CA ILE A 126 1.74 -1.20 -1.53
C ILE A 126 0.48 -0.82 -2.31
N HIS A 127 -0.66 -1.34 -1.87
CA HIS A 127 -1.97 -1.07 -2.43
C HIS A 127 -2.68 -0.03 -1.56
N THR A 128 -3.31 0.97 -2.18
CA THR A 128 -4.09 1.99 -1.49
C THR A 128 -5.45 2.19 -2.13
N MET A 129 -6.49 2.32 -1.31
CA MET A 129 -7.85 2.66 -1.74
C MET A 129 -8.51 3.50 -0.66
N GLY A 130 -8.83 4.76 -0.95
CA GLY A 130 -9.38 5.67 0.05
C GLY A 130 -8.45 5.80 1.27
N ASN A 131 -8.97 5.43 2.44
CA ASN A 131 -8.26 5.42 3.72
C ASN A 131 -7.64 4.06 4.09
N TYR A 132 -7.56 3.11 3.16
CA TYR A 132 -7.01 1.77 3.39
C TYR A 132 -5.65 1.58 2.71
N VAL A 133 -4.75 0.84 3.38
CA VAL A 133 -3.43 0.44 2.87
C VAL A 133 -3.27 -1.06 3.05
N ALA A 134 -2.79 -1.78 2.04
CA ALA A 134 -2.50 -3.21 2.12
C ALA A 134 -1.17 -3.54 1.44
N VAL A 135 -0.43 -4.49 2.00
CA VAL A 135 0.82 -5.00 1.43
C VAL A 135 0.99 -6.46 1.80
N ALA A 136 1.59 -7.25 0.90
CA ALA A 136 2.07 -8.59 1.20
C ALA A 136 3.45 -8.81 0.55
N VAL A 137 4.38 -9.36 1.32
CA VAL A 137 5.76 -9.64 0.96
C VAL A 137 5.88 -11.12 0.65
N THR A 138 5.70 -11.45 -0.63
CA THR A 138 5.71 -12.82 -1.14
C THR A 138 6.08 -12.86 -2.64
N ASN A 139 6.40 -14.05 -3.14
CA ASN A 139 6.45 -14.33 -4.57
C ASN A 139 5.04 -14.53 -5.19
N ASP A 140 4.01 -14.84 -4.40
CA ASP A 140 2.64 -15.10 -4.87
C ASP A 140 1.85 -13.80 -5.15
N THR A 141 2.46 -12.89 -5.91
CA THR A 141 1.93 -11.55 -6.14
C THR A 141 0.60 -11.55 -6.91
N ASP A 142 0.34 -12.57 -7.73
CA ASP A 142 -0.91 -12.73 -8.45
C ASP A 142 -2.10 -12.96 -7.51
N ASN A 143 -1.94 -13.83 -6.49
CA ASN A 143 -3.01 -14.05 -5.51
C ASN A 143 -3.15 -12.87 -4.55
N VAL A 144 -2.06 -12.17 -4.20
CA VAL A 144 -2.14 -10.90 -3.46
C VAL A 144 -3.05 -9.91 -4.18
N ASN A 145 -2.82 -9.68 -5.47
CA ASN A 145 -3.65 -8.77 -6.27
C ASN A 145 -5.12 -9.24 -6.30
N LYS A 146 -5.36 -10.54 -6.55
CA LYS A 146 -6.72 -11.10 -6.57
C LYS A 146 -7.46 -10.91 -5.24
N VAL A 147 -6.79 -11.13 -4.11
CA VAL A 147 -7.39 -10.95 -2.79
C VAL A 147 -7.71 -9.47 -2.59
N ILE A 148 -6.74 -8.58 -2.77
CA ILE A 148 -6.93 -7.13 -2.54
C ILE A 148 -8.01 -6.56 -3.47
N ASP A 149 -8.04 -6.97 -4.73
CA ASP A 149 -9.03 -6.51 -5.71
C ASP A 149 -10.46 -6.89 -5.29
N GLN A 150 -10.71 -7.98 -4.56
CA GLN A 150 -12.06 -8.30 -4.04
C GLN A 150 -12.58 -7.25 -3.06
N TYR A 151 -11.67 -6.62 -2.32
CA TYR A 151 -12.01 -5.60 -1.33
C TYR A 151 -11.99 -4.19 -1.95
N PHE A 152 -11.05 -3.91 -2.84
CA PHE A 152 -10.85 -2.58 -3.43
C PHE A 152 -11.68 -2.34 -4.71
N SER A 153 -12.40 -3.34 -5.24
CA SER A 153 -13.26 -3.19 -6.44
C SER A 153 -14.55 -2.41 -6.25
#